data_AF-A0A7X1FA41-F1
#
_entry.id   AF-A0A7X1FA41-F1
#
_cell.length_a   1.000
_cell.length_b   1.000
_cell.length_c   1.000
_cell.angle_alpha   90.00
_cell.angle_beta   90.00
_cell.angle_gamma   90.00
#
_symmetry.space_group_name_H-M   'P 1'
#
loop_
_entity.id
_entity.type
_entity.pdbx_description
1 polymer ?
#
loop_
_entity_poly.entity_id
_entity_poly.type
_entity_poly.pdbx_seq_one_letter_code
_entity_poly.pdbx_strand_id
1 'polypeptide(L)'
;MLGCGAGPADAKLCDKPLTETDPNGNVTTYTYAQAHGGVLTETGPLVNGVRPQTRSSYTQRFAWTRNSAGAFVRSTTGVWLLTQKSTCISGPAAASGTGCATAGDEVITTYDYGPDSGPNNLLLRGMVVASGNQTLRTCYSYDNWGRKISETTPRAGLAVCP
;
A
#
# COMPACT_ATOMS: atom_id res chain seq x y z
N MET A 1 11.28 -16.93 -10.71
CA MET A 1 9.97 -17.36 -10.18
C MET A 1 10.22 -18.00 -8.82
N LEU A 2 9.49 -17.63 -7.77
CA LEU A 2 9.53 -18.37 -6.51
C LEU A 2 8.94 -19.76 -6.79
N GLY A 3 9.73 -20.82 -6.61
CA GLY A 3 9.24 -22.18 -6.79
C GLY A 3 8.12 -22.47 -5.78
N CYS A 4 7.04 -23.13 -6.22
CA CYS A 4 5.97 -23.54 -5.33
C CYS A 4 6.49 -24.57 -4.31
N GLY A 5 6.72 -24.13 -3.07
CA GLY A 5 6.84 -25.00 -1.91
C GLY A 5 5.48 -25.52 -1.44
N ALA A 6 5.47 -26.57 -0.62
CA ALA A 6 4.25 -27.15 -0.07
C ALA A 6 3.78 -26.33 1.15
N GLY A 7 2.98 -25.29 0.92
CA GLY A 7 2.33 -24.52 1.98
C GLY A 7 1.41 -23.40 1.47
N PRO A 8 0.43 -22.92 2.27
CA PRO A 8 -0.48 -21.85 1.86
C PRO A 8 0.19 -20.48 1.71
N ALA A 9 1.36 -20.28 2.34
CA ALA A 9 2.21 -19.10 2.12
C ALA A 9 2.86 -19.16 0.72
N ASP A 10 3.38 -20.32 0.35
CA ASP A 10 4.06 -20.56 -0.93
C ASP A 10 3.09 -20.43 -2.11
N ALA A 11 1.85 -20.92 -1.97
CA ALA A 11 0.80 -20.78 -2.98
C ALA A 11 0.47 -19.31 -3.31
N LYS A 12 0.61 -18.38 -2.34
CA LYS A 12 0.39 -16.93 -2.56
C LYS A 12 1.52 -16.27 -3.35
N LEU A 13 2.63 -16.98 -3.55
CA LEU A 13 3.87 -16.50 -4.16
C LEU A 13 4.20 -17.20 -5.49
N CYS A 14 3.59 -18.35 -5.76
CA CYS A 14 3.87 -19.21 -6.92
C CYS A 14 4.02 -18.45 -8.25
N ASP A 15 3.09 -17.55 -8.56
CA ASP A 15 3.08 -16.84 -9.86
C ASP A 15 3.74 -15.46 -9.80
N LYS A 16 4.45 -15.14 -8.71
CA LYS A 16 5.00 -13.80 -8.51
C LYS A 16 6.45 -13.72 -8.99
N PRO A 17 6.78 -12.76 -9.88
CA PRO A 17 8.14 -12.62 -10.38
C PRO A 17 9.05 -12.06 -9.28
N LEU A 18 10.21 -12.69 -9.07
CA LEU A 18 11.27 -12.09 -8.24
C LEU A 18 12.00 -10.97 -8.97
N THR A 19 11.99 -11.04 -10.29
CA THR A 19 12.66 -10.11 -11.18
C THR A 19 11.82 -9.94 -12.43
N GLU A 20 11.79 -8.72 -12.96
CA GLU A 20 11.20 -8.38 -14.23
C GLU A 20 12.25 -7.61 -15.03
N THR A 21 12.43 -8.00 -16.30
CA THR A 21 13.36 -7.34 -17.21
C THR A 21 12.55 -6.68 -18.31
N ASP A 22 12.69 -5.37 -18.47
CA ASP A 22 12.04 -4.64 -19.55
C ASP A 22 12.73 -4.90 -20.91
N PRO A 23 12.14 -4.49 -22.05
CA PRO A 23 12.75 -4.66 -23.38
C PRO A 23 14.10 -3.95 -23.57
N ASN A 24 14.42 -2.97 -22.71
CA ASN A 24 15.70 -2.26 -22.73
C ASN A 24 16.77 -2.96 -21.86
N GLY A 25 16.43 -4.10 -21.24
CA GLY A 25 17.33 -4.85 -20.37
C GLY A 25 17.40 -4.33 -18.93
N ASN A 26 16.55 -3.38 -18.55
CA ASN A 26 16.49 -2.89 -17.17
C ASN A 26 15.81 -3.91 -16.28
N VAL A 27 16.44 -4.23 -15.14
CA VAL A 27 15.95 -5.24 -14.20
C VAL A 27 15.35 -4.57 -12.95
N THR A 28 14.08 -4.86 -12.71
CA THR A 28 13.37 -4.57 -11.45
C THR A 28 13.30 -5.84 -10.61
N THR A 29 13.53 -5.74 -9.29
CA THR A 29 13.45 -6.88 -8.37
C THR A 29 12.39 -6.66 -7.30
N TYR A 30 11.74 -7.75 -6.89
CA TYR A 30 10.61 -7.72 -5.96
C TYR A 30 10.83 -8.65 -4.76
N THR A 31 10.31 -8.25 -3.60
CA THR A 31 10.11 -9.15 -2.45
C THR A 31 8.65 -9.13 -2.05
N TYR A 32 8.19 -10.20 -1.40
CA TYR A 32 6.78 -10.40 -1.09
C TYR A 32 6.58 -10.87 0.35
N ALA A 33 5.46 -10.48 0.93
CA ALA A 33 5.04 -10.92 2.25
C ALA A 33 4.60 -12.39 2.19
N GLN A 34 5.20 -13.25 3.00
CA GLN A 34 4.83 -14.67 3.08
C GLN A 34 3.36 -14.88 3.51
N ALA A 35 2.85 -14.04 4.41
CA ALA A 35 1.50 -14.20 4.97
C ALA A 35 0.36 -13.94 3.97
N HIS A 36 0.55 -13.01 3.02
CA HIS A 36 -0.54 -12.54 2.15
C HIS A 36 -0.12 -12.29 0.69
N GLY A 37 1.17 -12.43 0.38
CA GLY A 37 1.72 -12.25 -0.95
C GLY A 37 1.82 -10.79 -1.43
N GLY A 38 1.54 -9.79 -0.61
CA GLY A 38 1.69 -8.39 -1.01
C GLY A 38 3.16 -8.07 -1.30
N VAL A 39 3.44 -7.21 -2.29
CA VAL A 39 4.81 -6.74 -2.58
C VAL A 39 5.32 -5.97 -1.37
N LEU A 40 6.45 -6.35 -0.79
CA LEU A 40 7.11 -5.63 0.30
C LEU A 40 8.11 -4.61 -0.23
N THR A 41 8.91 -5.00 -1.22
CA THR A 41 9.86 -4.10 -1.88
C THR A 41 9.78 -4.26 -3.38
N GLU A 42 9.90 -3.15 -4.09
CA GLU A 42 10.14 -3.07 -5.52
C GLU A 42 11.40 -2.22 -5.70
N THR A 43 12.45 -2.80 -6.26
CA THR A 43 13.74 -2.15 -6.47
C THR A 43 14.01 -2.05 -7.95
N GLY A 44 14.05 -0.83 -8.47
CA GLY A 44 14.28 -0.56 -9.89
C GLY A 44 15.72 -0.83 -10.34
N PRO A 45 15.96 -0.62 -11.64
CA PRO A 45 17.28 -0.77 -12.24
C PRO A 45 18.29 0.23 -11.66
N LEU A 46 19.58 -0.08 -11.82
CA LEU A 46 20.65 0.87 -11.50
C LEU A 46 20.68 1.95 -12.58
N VAL A 47 20.33 3.18 -12.22
CA VAL A 47 20.39 4.35 -13.09
C VAL A 47 21.27 5.40 -12.42
N ASN A 48 22.32 5.84 -13.11
CA ASN A 48 23.28 6.84 -12.58
C ASN A 48 23.82 6.51 -11.17
N GLY A 49 24.06 5.22 -10.88
CA GLY A 49 24.57 4.77 -9.58
C GLY A 49 23.52 4.62 -8.48
N VAL A 50 22.24 4.86 -8.78
CA VAL A 50 21.13 4.73 -7.82
C VAL A 50 20.18 3.62 -8.25
N ARG A 51 19.73 2.83 -7.27
CA ARG A 51 18.60 1.91 -7.41
C ARG A 51 17.40 2.46 -6.65
N PRO A 52 16.40 3.05 -7.32
CA PRO A 52 15.20 3.52 -6.64
C PRO A 52 14.48 2.33 -6.02
N GLN A 53 13.90 2.54 -4.84
CA GLN A 53 13.15 1.50 -4.16
C GLN A 53 11.84 2.05 -3.61
N THR A 54 10.77 1.30 -3.83
CA THR A 54 9.49 1.46 -3.13
C THR A 54 9.34 0.34 -2.10
N ARG A 55 9.02 0.72 -0.87
CA ARG A 55 8.71 -0.18 0.24
C ARG A 55 7.25 -0.06 0.61
N SER A 56 6.58 -1.18 0.81
CA SER A 56 5.15 -1.21 1.14
C SER A 56 4.92 -1.84 2.51
N SER A 57 4.02 -1.24 3.29
CA SER A 57 3.59 -1.76 4.58
C SER A 57 2.10 -2.11 4.54
N TYR A 58 1.75 -3.19 5.23
CA TYR A 58 0.39 -3.72 5.24
C TYR A 58 -0.09 -3.94 6.66
N THR A 59 -1.40 -3.90 6.84
CA THR A 59 -2.04 -4.23 8.11
C THR A 59 -3.28 -5.07 7.84
N GLN A 60 -3.49 -6.10 8.67
CA GLN A 60 -4.72 -6.89 8.60
C GLN A 60 -5.85 -6.14 9.31
N ARG A 61 -6.93 -5.82 8.59
CA ARG A 61 -8.13 -5.19 9.13
C ARG A 61 -9.36 -6.06 8.90
N PHE A 62 -10.45 -5.79 9.62
CA PHE A 62 -11.66 -6.61 9.59
C PHE A 62 -12.84 -5.74 9.23
N ALA A 63 -13.57 -6.14 8.19
CA ALA A 63 -14.76 -5.40 7.78
C ALA A 63 -15.87 -5.53 8.82
N TRP A 64 -16.66 -4.49 8.95
CA TRP A 64 -17.89 -4.43 9.71
C TRP A 64 -19.05 -4.26 8.73
N THR A 65 -19.87 -5.29 8.60
CA THR A 65 -20.98 -5.34 7.65
C THR A 65 -22.31 -5.42 8.39
N ARG A 66 -23.36 -4.92 7.75
CA ARG A 66 -24.72 -4.98 8.31
C ARG A 66 -25.26 -6.40 8.15
N ASN A 67 -25.69 -7.03 9.23
CA ASN A 67 -26.37 -8.33 9.19
C ASN A 67 -27.88 -8.17 8.85
N SER A 68 -28.58 -9.29 8.67
CA SER A 68 -30.02 -9.31 8.38
C SER A 68 -30.88 -8.68 9.48
N ALA A 69 -30.40 -8.67 10.73
CA ALA A 69 -31.06 -8.00 11.87
C ALA A 69 -30.77 -6.48 11.93
N GLY A 70 -30.03 -5.93 10.98
CA GLY A 70 -29.72 -4.51 10.88
C GLY A 70 -28.56 -4.02 11.76
N ALA A 71 -27.91 -4.91 12.51
CA ALA A 71 -26.74 -4.62 13.33
C ALA A 71 -25.43 -4.73 12.52
N PHE A 72 -24.42 -3.94 12.88
CA PHE A 72 -23.09 -4.06 12.28
C PHE A 72 -22.27 -5.10 13.03
N VAL A 73 -21.80 -6.10 12.30
CA VAL A 73 -21.01 -7.21 12.84
C VAL A 73 -19.63 -7.24 12.21
N ARG A 74 -18.62 -7.49 13.04
CA ARG A 74 -17.23 -7.64 12.59
C ARG A 74 -17.05 -8.99 11.89
N SER A 75 -16.41 -8.98 10.74
CA SER A 75 -15.93 -10.18 10.04
C SER A 75 -14.92 -10.94 10.90
N THR A 76 -14.96 -12.27 10.85
CA THR A 76 -13.93 -13.14 11.45
C THR A 76 -12.72 -13.32 10.53
N THR A 77 -12.86 -13.00 9.23
CA THR A 77 -11.79 -13.06 8.25
C THR A 77 -11.21 -11.67 8.03
N GLY A 78 -9.92 -11.51 8.38
CA GLY A 78 -9.19 -10.27 8.20
C GLY A 78 -8.59 -10.14 6.80
N VAL A 79 -8.63 -8.93 6.24
CA VAL A 79 -8.08 -8.57 4.94
C VAL A 79 -6.79 -7.78 5.13
N TRP A 80 -5.73 -8.16 4.43
CA TRP A 80 -4.48 -7.42 4.41
C TRP A 80 -4.60 -6.21 3.49
N LEU A 81 -4.53 -5.01 4.06
CA LEU A 81 -4.63 -3.74 3.34
C LEU A 81 -3.26 -3.07 3.27
N LEU A 82 -2.92 -2.52 2.11
CA LEU A 82 -1.76 -1.65 1.96
C LEU A 82 -2.02 -0.35 2.74
N THR A 83 -1.21 -0.05 3.74
CA THR A 83 -1.36 1.14 4.59
C THR A 83 -0.34 2.22 4.29
N GLN A 84 0.82 1.85 3.75
CA GLN A 84 1.86 2.80 3.42
C GLN A 84 2.69 2.33 2.21
N LYS A 85 3.09 3.28 1.36
CA LYS A 85 4.24 3.16 0.47
C LYS A 85 5.28 4.21 0.85
N SER A 86 6.55 3.83 0.87
CA SER A 86 7.70 4.72 1.09
C SER A 86 8.61 4.57 -0.13
N THR A 87 8.86 5.66 -0.85
CA THR A 87 9.63 5.68 -2.09
C THR A 87 10.75 6.70 -1.99
N CYS A 88 11.93 6.35 -2.48
CA CYS A 88 13.05 7.28 -2.60
C CYS A 88 13.05 7.89 -4.00
N ILE A 89 13.03 9.23 -4.10
CA ILE A 89 12.89 9.95 -5.37
C ILE A 89 14.15 9.79 -6.23
N SER A 90 15.32 10.02 -5.62
CA SER A 90 16.58 10.20 -6.33
C SER A 90 17.70 9.32 -5.77
N GLY A 91 17.57 8.81 -4.55
CA GLY A 91 18.57 8.02 -3.85
C GLY A 91 18.14 6.57 -3.59
N PRO A 92 19.05 5.73 -3.10
CA PRO A 92 18.70 4.37 -2.70
C PRO A 92 17.93 4.35 -1.38
N ALA A 93 17.33 3.21 -1.08
CA ALA A 93 16.87 2.90 0.27
C ALA A 93 18.02 3.04 1.28
N ALA A 94 17.69 3.46 2.50
CA ALA A 94 18.67 3.47 3.58
C ALA A 94 19.15 2.04 3.90
N ALA A 95 20.42 1.89 4.29
CA ALA A 95 20.97 0.60 4.69
C ALA A 95 20.27 -0.01 5.92
N SER A 96 19.58 0.81 6.72
CA SER A 96 18.70 0.38 7.81
C SER A 96 17.45 -0.38 7.34
N GLY A 97 17.15 -0.36 6.03
CA GLY A 97 15.91 -0.87 5.46
C GLY A 97 14.69 0.04 5.71
N THR A 98 14.89 1.18 6.38
CA THR A 98 13.81 2.12 6.73
C THR A 98 14.14 3.50 6.16
N GLY A 99 13.22 4.03 5.35
CA GLY A 99 13.39 5.33 4.71
C GLY A 99 14.45 5.37 3.62
N CYS A 100 14.82 6.58 3.22
CA CYS A 100 15.78 6.82 2.15
C CYS A 100 17.15 7.17 2.70
N ALA A 101 18.21 6.77 1.97
CA ALA A 101 19.58 7.08 2.38
C ALA A 101 19.85 8.60 2.33
N THR A 102 19.22 9.29 1.38
CA THR A 102 19.33 10.74 1.22
C THR A 102 18.23 11.44 2.01
N ALA A 103 18.62 12.43 2.82
CA ALA A 103 17.68 13.24 3.59
C ALA A 103 16.74 14.04 2.68
N GLY A 104 15.44 14.06 2.99
CA GLY A 104 14.42 14.75 2.20
C GLY A 104 14.03 14.05 0.90
N ASP A 105 14.62 12.91 0.59
CA ASP A 105 14.36 12.14 -0.64
C ASP A 105 13.15 11.20 -0.52
N GLU A 106 12.57 11.08 0.67
CA GLU A 106 11.47 10.16 0.93
C GLU A 106 10.11 10.77 0.56
N VAL A 107 9.33 10.01 -0.20
CA VAL A 107 7.91 10.23 -0.44
C VAL A 107 7.15 9.12 0.28
N ILE A 108 6.30 9.50 1.22
CA ILE A 108 5.44 8.58 1.97
C ILE A 108 4.02 8.75 1.46
N THR A 109 3.43 7.67 0.94
CA THR A 109 2.01 7.60 0.62
C THR A 109 1.30 6.75 1.66
N THR A 110 0.40 7.33 2.45
CA THR A 110 -0.41 6.63 3.46
C THR A 110 -1.83 6.43 2.94
N TYR A 111 -2.40 5.26 3.22
CA TYR A 111 -3.74 4.87 2.80
C TYR A 111 -4.63 4.70 4.03
N ASP A 112 -5.73 5.44 4.06
CA ASP A 112 -6.69 5.45 5.16
C ASP A 112 -7.98 4.72 4.73
N TYR A 113 -8.37 3.72 5.51
CA TYR A 113 -9.59 2.94 5.31
C TYR A 113 -10.62 3.19 6.43
N GLY A 114 -10.49 4.27 7.20
CA GLY A 114 -11.38 4.62 8.30
C GLY A 114 -11.06 3.92 9.64
N PRO A 115 -11.96 3.96 10.63
CA PRO A 115 -11.74 3.39 11.96
C PRO A 115 -11.81 1.85 11.99
N ASP A 116 -11.17 1.20 12.97
CA ASP A 116 -11.19 -0.27 13.15
C ASP A 116 -12.47 -0.83 13.81
N SER A 117 -13.38 0.06 14.20
CA SER A 117 -14.63 -0.27 14.88
C SER A 117 -15.80 0.52 14.29
N GLY A 118 -17.00 -0.04 14.44
CA GLY A 118 -18.21 0.52 13.85
C GLY A 118 -18.33 0.24 12.35
N PRO A 119 -19.32 0.82 11.66
CA PRO A 119 -19.58 0.56 10.25
C PRO A 119 -18.36 0.88 9.38
N ASN A 120 -17.73 -0.15 8.81
CA ASN A 120 -16.57 0.01 7.95
C ASN A 120 -16.36 -1.22 7.06
N ASN A 121 -16.64 -1.09 5.77
CA ASN A 121 -16.43 -2.15 4.78
C ASN A 121 -15.01 -2.13 4.17
N LEU A 122 -14.08 -1.39 4.76
CA LEU A 122 -12.66 -1.26 4.35
C LEU A 122 -12.46 -0.64 2.96
N LEU A 123 -13.39 0.22 2.53
CA LEU A 123 -13.16 1.06 1.35
C LEU A 123 -12.10 2.12 1.65
N LEU A 124 -11.24 2.41 0.66
CA LEU A 124 -10.21 3.44 0.79
C LEU A 124 -10.87 4.82 0.92
N ARG A 125 -10.77 5.46 2.08
CA ARG A 125 -11.35 6.79 2.33
C ARG A 125 -10.39 7.93 2.08
N GLY A 126 -9.09 7.68 2.22
CA GLY A 126 -8.09 8.71 2.08
C GLY A 126 -6.76 8.19 1.55
N MET A 127 -6.08 9.04 0.80
CA MET A 127 -4.69 8.86 0.40
C MET A 127 -3.93 10.15 0.75
N VAL A 128 -2.82 10.02 1.46
CA VAL A 128 -1.95 11.14 1.83
C VAL A 128 -0.59 10.91 1.21
N VAL A 129 -0.13 11.83 0.37
CA VAL A 129 1.24 11.84 -0.15
C VAL A 129 2.01 12.94 0.57
N ALA A 130 3.04 12.56 1.32
CA ALA A 130 3.91 13.47 2.05
C ALA A 130 5.34 13.37 1.53
N SER A 131 5.98 14.52 1.31
CA SER A 131 7.39 14.61 0.98
C SER A 131 7.94 15.97 1.42
N GLY A 132 9.06 15.96 2.14
CA GLY A 132 9.58 17.15 2.82
C GLY A 132 8.48 17.82 3.67
N ASN A 133 8.22 19.10 3.42
CA ASN A 133 7.19 19.88 4.13
C ASN A 133 5.83 19.90 3.41
N GLN A 134 5.68 19.17 2.30
CA GLN A 134 4.43 19.12 1.56
C GLN A 134 3.63 17.88 1.93
N THR A 135 2.33 18.06 2.12
CA THR A 135 1.38 16.98 2.35
C THR A 135 0.16 17.22 1.48
N LEU A 136 -0.16 16.24 0.65
CA LEU A 136 -1.27 16.27 -0.29
C LEU A 136 -2.26 15.17 0.07
N ARG A 137 -3.51 15.53 0.34
CA ARG A 137 -4.56 14.59 0.74
C ARG A 137 -5.65 14.49 -0.32
N THR A 138 -5.90 13.29 -0.80
CA THR A 138 -7.08 12.96 -1.59
C THR A 138 -8.07 12.18 -0.73
N CYS A 139 -9.35 12.54 -0.77
CA CYS A 139 -10.39 11.84 -0.01
C CYS A 139 -11.46 11.29 -0.96
N TYR A 140 -12.02 10.15 -0.60
CA TYR A 140 -13.05 9.44 -1.36
C TYR A 140 -14.28 9.22 -0.49
N SER A 141 -15.47 9.49 -1.03
CA SER A 141 -16.73 9.11 -0.39
C SER A 141 -17.50 8.14 -1.27
N TYR A 142 -18.32 7.34 -0.61
CA TYR A 142 -19.04 6.23 -1.22
C TYR A 142 -20.52 6.32 -0.89
N ASP A 143 -21.35 5.84 -1.80
CA ASP A 143 -22.74 5.57 -1.47
C ASP A 143 -22.87 4.29 -0.63
N ASN A 144 -24.10 3.99 -0.22
CA ASN A 144 -24.37 2.82 0.60
C ASN A 144 -23.99 1.50 -0.09
N TRP A 145 -23.89 1.46 -1.44
CA TRP A 145 -23.54 0.26 -2.21
C TRP A 145 -22.03 0.17 -2.45
N GLY A 146 -21.24 1.09 -1.90
CA GLY A 146 -19.79 1.13 -2.04
C GLY A 146 -19.32 1.71 -3.37
N ARG A 147 -20.17 2.38 -4.14
CA ARG A 147 -19.77 3.08 -5.37
C ARG A 147 -19.18 4.43 -4.98
N LYS A 148 -18.02 4.79 -5.55
CA LYS A 148 -17.40 6.11 -5.32
C LYS A 148 -18.32 7.20 -5.87
N ILE A 149 -18.71 8.16 -5.02
CA ILE A 149 -19.59 9.28 -5.38
C ILE A 149 -18.89 10.63 -5.32
N SER A 150 -17.74 10.73 -4.64
CA SER A 150 -16.96 11.95 -4.61
C SER A 150 -15.46 11.66 -4.52
N GLU A 151 -14.69 12.62 -4.99
CA GLU A 151 -13.25 12.68 -4.84
C GLU A 151 -12.86 14.12 -4.55
N THR A 152 -12.19 14.34 -3.43
CA THR A 152 -11.68 15.66 -3.05
C THR A 152 -10.18 15.67 -3.28
N THR A 153 -9.70 16.62 -4.08
CA THR A 153 -8.27 16.73 -4.41
C THR A 153 -7.50 17.52 -3.33
N PRO A 154 -6.15 17.42 -3.29
CA PRO A 154 -5.31 18.00 -2.23
C PRO A 154 -5.50 19.49 -1.93
N ARG A 155 -6.02 20.27 -2.89
CA ARG A 155 -6.23 21.70 -2.71
C ARG A 155 -7.43 22.05 -1.83
N ALA A 156 -8.19 21.06 -1.35
CA ALA A 156 -9.34 21.28 -0.49
C ALA A 156 -8.97 21.58 0.98
N GLY A 157 -7.69 21.46 1.37
CA GLY A 157 -7.23 21.81 2.72
C GLY A 157 -7.79 20.93 3.85
N LEU A 158 -8.24 19.71 3.54
CA LEU A 158 -8.80 18.80 4.52
C LEU A 158 -7.72 18.20 5.42
N ALA A 159 -7.89 18.32 6.75
CA ALA A 159 -7.04 17.64 7.72
C ALA A 159 -7.34 16.14 7.82
N VAL A 160 -8.61 15.76 7.62
CA VAL A 160 -9.14 14.38 7.74
C VAL A 160 -10.16 14.13 6.63
N CYS A 161 -10.27 12.89 6.16
CA CYS A 161 -11.28 12.54 5.17
C CYS A 161 -12.67 12.36 5.82
N PRO A 162 -13.76 12.80 5.13
CA PRO A 162 -15.13 12.65 5.62
C PRO A 162 -15.53 11.20 5.85
#